data_AF-A0A8S0Q7X2-F1
#
_entry.id   AF-A0A8S0Q7X2-F1
#
_cell.length_a   1.000
_cell.length_b   1.000
_cell.length_c   1.000
_cell.angle_alpha   90.00
_cell.angle_beta   90.00
_cell.angle_gamma   90.00
#
_symmetry.space_group_name_H-M   'P 1'
#
loop_
_entity.id
_entity.type
_entity.pdbx_description
1 polymer ?
#
loop_
_entity_poly.entity_id
_entity_poly.type
_entity_poly.pdbx_seq_one_letter_code
_entity_poly.pdbx_strand_id
1 'polypeptide(L)'
;MSSQSPEFEARQLSIPKPIHTLSPRITSLFYDPHSQSLALRHSDSSFSLYSSISPLSLSSIPPSSQILVPSPTSSATFFHLQTANSTATLFLTSSPLLRPSANTLFRFYLLRKPNDRFSRIRVFSSHGDLDFDENKFGVVFKVNHGVSVKLSGGINVFSMYSVSNLKIWVFAVRMVGDDGDGGVLKLMKCAVIDCCFPVFTMRVLSGYLILGEENGVRVFPLRPLVKGKLRKEKRVCKRLNLQNGLINGVDAATGFANSSGGKVPIAEEDLNLVSSKGGKTEKHSDSGEFSDYSLFLLCLVFCFFLV
;
A
#
# COMPACT_ATOMS: atom_id res chain seq x y z
N MET A 1 -15.03 23.07 -40.58
CA MET A 1 -14.19 23.09 -39.36
C MET A 1 -13.66 21.68 -39.18
N SER A 2 -12.38 21.46 -39.52
CA SER A 2 -11.75 20.13 -39.55
C SER A 2 -11.38 19.70 -38.12
N SER A 3 -12.00 18.62 -37.66
CA SER A 3 -11.65 17.93 -36.41
C SER A 3 -10.31 17.21 -36.59
N GLN A 4 -9.21 17.80 -36.11
CA GLN A 4 -7.95 17.07 -35.97
C GLN A 4 -8.08 16.08 -34.82
N SER A 5 -8.01 14.79 -35.15
CA SER A 5 -7.81 13.72 -34.17
C SER A 5 -6.47 13.89 -33.47
N PRO A 6 -6.35 13.63 -32.15
CA PRO A 6 -5.07 13.68 -31.47
C PRO A 6 -4.10 12.67 -32.09
N GLU A 7 -2.97 13.15 -32.58
CA GLU A 7 -1.90 12.34 -33.15
C GLU A 7 -1.17 11.63 -32.00
N PHE A 8 -1.23 10.29 -31.96
CA PHE A 8 -0.57 9.50 -30.92
C PHE A 8 0.85 9.15 -31.38
N GLU A 9 1.85 9.71 -30.72
CA GLU A 9 3.25 9.39 -30.96
C GLU A 9 3.77 8.42 -29.89
N ALA A 10 4.18 7.22 -30.31
CA ALA A 10 4.86 6.25 -29.45
C ALA A 10 6.38 6.33 -29.66
N ARG A 11 7.14 6.60 -28.59
CA ARG A 11 8.61 6.61 -28.63
C ARG A 11 9.21 5.59 -27.67
N GLN A 12 10.24 4.88 -28.15
CA GLN A 12 10.98 3.92 -27.35
C GLN A 12 11.85 4.66 -26.32
N LEU A 13 11.56 4.44 -25.02
CA LEU A 13 12.39 4.94 -23.93
C LEU A 13 13.75 4.24 -23.98
N SER A 14 14.79 4.96 -24.42
CA SER A 14 16.16 4.43 -24.43
C SER A 14 16.71 4.47 -23.02
N ILE A 15 16.43 3.42 -22.24
CA ILE A 15 17.05 3.21 -20.94
C ILE A 15 18.56 3.03 -21.17
N PRO A 16 19.44 3.74 -20.44
CA PRO A 16 20.88 3.63 -20.64
C PRO A 16 21.30 2.15 -20.61
N LYS A 17 21.83 1.67 -21.74
CA LYS A 17 22.32 0.29 -21.86
C LYS A 17 23.54 0.16 -20.95
N PRO A 18 23.62 -0.85 -20.07
CA PRO A 18 24.81 -1.07 -19.26
C PRO A 18 25.99 -1.36 -20.18
N ILE A 19 26.93 -0.43 -20.27
CA ILE A 19 28.20 -0.63 -20.96
C ILE A 19 29.01 -1.56 -20.04
N HIS A 20 29.03 -2.85 -20.36
CA HIS A 20 29.90 -3.91 -19.85
C HIS A 20 30.37 -3.82 -18.36
N THR A 21 29.77 -4.70 -17.54
CA THR A 21 30.29 -5.27 -16.27
C THR A 21 30.70 -4.32 -15.13
N LEU A 22 29.75 -4.05 -14.21
CA LEU A 22 29.87 -3.79 -12.74
C LEU A 22 28.64 -3.03 -12.19
N SER A 23 27.83 -2.42 -13.07
CA SER A 23 26.61 -1.69 -12.68
C SER A 23 25.38 -2.61 -12.68
N PRO A 24 24.51 -2.55 -11.66
CA PRO A 24 23.35 -3.44 -11.58
C PRO A 24 22.36 -3.14 -12.71
N ARG A 25 21.74 -4.20 -13.25
CA ARG A 25 20.82 -4.10 -14.39
C ARG A 25 19.50 -3.50 -13.94
N ILE A 26 18.90 -2.61 -14.74
CA ILE A 26 17.56 -2.08 -14.47
C ILE A 26 16.53 -3.19 -14.73
N THR A 27 15.65 -3.43 -13.76
CA THR A 27 14.64 -4.50 -13.77
C THR A 27 13.21 -3.97 -13.85
N SER A 28 12.95 -2.78 -13.29
CA SER A 28 11.66 -2.12 -13.40
C SER A 28 11.80 -0.62 -13.24
N LEU A 29 10.73 0.10 -13.56
CA LEU A 29 10.65 1.55 -13.39
C LEU A 29 9.33 1.96 -12.75
N PHE A 30 9.34 3.07 -12.04
CA PHE A 30 8.17 3.75 -11.51
C PHE A 30 8.24 5.20 -11.95
N TYR A 31 7.18 5.69 -12.57
CA TYR A 31 7.08 7.08 -12.99
C TYR A 31 5.91 7.74 -12.30
N ASP A 32 6.16 8.92 -11.71
CA ASP A 32 5.11 9.78 -11.19
C ASP A 32 4.87 10.94 -12.17
N PRO A 33 3.73 10.95 -12.89
CA PRO A 33 3.45 12.00 -13.87
C PRO A 33 3.23 13.37 -13.23
N HIS A 34 2.81 13.44 -11.96
CA HIS A 34 2.51 14.73 -11.31
C HIS A 34 3.78 15.51 -10.98
N SER A 35 4.84 14.83 -10.57
CA SER A 35 6.14 15.46 -10.28
C SER A 35 7.20 15.23 -11.36
N GLN A 36 6.84 14.49 -12.41
CA GLN A 36 7.76 13.98 -13.41
C GLN A 36 8.96 13.24 -12.78
N SER A 37 8.73 12.56 -11.65
CA SER A 37 9.79 11.82 -10.95
C SER A 37 9.88 10.40 -11.47
N LEU A 38 11.10 9.86 -11.52
CA LEU A 38 11.39 8.52 -11.99
C LEU A 38 12.19 7.75 -10.95
N ALA A 39 11.76 6.54 -10.63
CA ALA A 39 12.55 5.59 -9.87
C ALA A 39 12.87 4.38 -10.74
N LEU A 40 14.16 4.09 -10.91
CA LEU A 40 14.66 2.92 -11.61
C LEU A 40 15.09 1.87 -10.60
N ARG A 41 14.49 0.68 -10.67
CA ARG A 41 14.85 -0.46 -9.83
C ARG A 41 15.99 -1.23 -10.46
N HIS A 42 16.99 -1.53 -9.65
CA HIS A 42 18.17 -2.28 -10.04
C HIS A 42 18.05 -3.77 -9.65
N SER A 43 18.84 -4.63 -10.28
CA SER A 43 18.84 -6.08 -10.08
C SER A 43 19.28 -6.50 -8.68
N ASP A 44 20.06 -5.65 -8.02
CA ASP A 44 20.46 -5.80 -6.61
C ASP A 44 19.36 -5.33 -5.62
N SER A 45 18.17 -4.98 -6.13
CA SER A 45 17.05 -4.42 -5.36
C SER A 45 17.31 -3.04 -4.75
N SER A 46 18.28 -2.28 -5.26
CA SER A 46 18.41 -0.84 -5.00
C SER A 46 17.53 -0.02 -5.96
N PHE A 47 17.37 1.28 -5.70
CA PHE A 47 16.73 2.20 -6.64
C PHE A 47 17.59 3.42 -6.91
N SER A 48 17.59 3.88 -8.16
CA SER A 48 18.00 5.24 -8.51
C SER A 48 16.78 6.11 -8.69
N LEU A 49 16.68 7.15 -7.88
CA LEU A 49 15.55 8.05 -7.83
C LEU A 49 15.96 9.41 -8.41
N TYR A 50 15.25 9.82 -9.45
CA TYR A 50 15.46 11.02 -10.23
C TYR A 50 14.27 11.95 -10.06
N SER A 51 14.57 13.24 -9.88
CA SER A 51 13.60 14.31 -9.86
C SER A 51 13.45 14.95 -11.24
N SER A 52 12.24 15.41 -11.56
CA SER A 52 11.93 16.27 -12.71
C SER A 52 12.56 15.82 -14.03
N ILE A 53 12.29 14.57 -14.43
CA ILE A 53 12.73 14.04 -15.72
C ILE A 53 11.71 14.36 -16.80
N SER A 54 12.14 15.14 -17.80
CA SER A 54 11.38 15.23 -19.04
C SER A 54 11.65 13.95 -19.85
N PRO A 55 10.63 13.13 -20.18
CA PRO A 55 10.81 11.85 -20.87
C PRO A 55 11.50 11.98 -22.24
N LEU A 56 11.57 13.21 -22.78
CA LEU A 56 12.20 13.55 -24.05
C LEU A 56 13.70 13.93 -23.94
N SER A 57 14.27 14.01 -22.73
CA SER A 57 15.64 14.56 -22.51
C SER A 57 16.51 13.70 -21.59
N LEU A 58 16.28 12.38 -21.55
CA LEU A 58 17.04 11.44 -20.68
C LEU A 58 18.56 11.44 -20.92
N SER A 59 19.04 11.90 -22.08
CA SER A 59 20.46 11.97 -22.42
C SER A 59 21.24 13.06 -21.67
N SER A 60 20.56 13.97 -20.96
CA SER A 60 21.19 15.11 -20.27
C SER A 60 20.86 15.19 -18.77
N ILE A 61 20.47 14.08 -18.13
CA ILE A 61 20.16 14.09 -16.68
C ILE A 61 21.41 14.49 -15.89
N PRO A 62 21.39 15.61 -15.15
CA PRO A 62 22.53 15.98 -14.34
C PRO A 62 22.67 14.98 -13.19
N PRO A 63 23.88 14.40 -12.95
CA PRO A 63 24.09 13.40 -11.92
C PRO A 63 23.77 13.89 -10.50
N SER A 64 23.71 15.21 -10.28
CA SER A 64 23.29 15.82 -9.02
C SER A 64 21.80 15.61 -8.67
N SER A 65 20.94 15.29 -9.64
CA SER A 65 19.50 15.06 -9.43
C SER A 65 19.16 13.66 -8.90
N GLN A 66 20.16 12.77 -8.82
CA GLN A 66 19.97 11.38 -8.45
C GLN A 66 20.21 11.14 -6.96
N ILE A 67 19.32 10.40 -6.32
CA ILE A 67 19.58 9.78 -5.01
C ILE A 67 19.51 8.26 -5.12
N LEU A 68 20.45 7.57 -4.47
CA LEU A 68 20.48 6.12 -4.39
C LEU A 68 19.68 5.67 -3.15
N VAL A 69 18.69 4.82 -3.38
CA VAL A 69 18.00 4.07 -2.34
C VAL A 69 18.71 2.74 -2.15
N PRO A 70 19.19 2.42 -0.94
CA PRO A 70 20.01 1.24 -0.71
C PRO A 70 19.19 -0.05 -0.88
N SER A 71 19.90 -1.12 -1.25
CA SER A 71 19.41 -2.49 -1.14
C SER A 71 19.42 -2.96 0.33
N PRO A 72 18.61 -3.97 0.69
CA PRO A 72 17.55 -4.59 -0.12
C PRO A 72 16.23 -3.80 -0.04
N THR A 73 15.66 -3.39 -1.17
CA THR A 73 14.28 -2.86 -1.21
C THR A 73 13.34 -3.88 -1.84
N SER A 74 12.29 -4.27 -1.10
CA SER A 74 11.29 -5.25 -1.55
C SER A 74 10.18 -4.67 -2.42
N SER A 75 9.68 -3.48 -2.07
CA SER A 75 8.61 -2.79 -2.79
C SER A 75 8.82 -1.29 -2.63
N ALA A 76 8.32 -0.53 -3.59
CA ALA A 76 8.36 0.92 -3.57
C ALA A 76 7.10 1.51 -4.21
N THR A 77 6.79 2.76 -3.89
CA THR A 77 5.70 3.50 -4.51
C THR A 77 5.95 5.01 -4.38
N PHE A 78 5.54 5.77 -5.40
CA PHE A 78 5.29 7.19 -5.24
C PHE A 78 3.94 7.41 -4.58
N PHE A 79 3.81 8.52 -3.85
CA PHE A 79 2.55 9.01 -3.31
C PHE A 79 2.67 10.50 -2.99
N HIS A 80 1.53 11.18 -2.86
CA HIS A 80 1.51 12.64 -2.73
C HIS A 80 0.94 13.05 -1.39
N LEU A 81 1.53 14.08 -0.79
CA LEU A 81 0.91 14.79 0.32
C LEU A 81 0.24 16.04 -0.23
N GLN A 82 -1.04 16.19 0.09
CA GLN A 82 -1.82 17.36 -0.24
C GLN A 82 -2.17 18.08 1.06
N THR A 83 -1.67 19.29 1.21
CA THR A 83 -2.07 20.24 2.25
C THR A 83 -3.04 21.26 1.65
N ALA A 84 -3.48 22.23 2.45
CA ALA A 84 -4.36 23.30 1.94
C ALA A 84 -3.69 24.14 0.83
N ASN A 85 -2.36 24.29 0.89
CA ASN A 85 -1.63 25.27 0.09
C ASN A 85 -0.57 24.64 -0.84
N SER A 86 -0.22 23.36 -0.63
CA SER A 86 0.89 22.73 -1.33
C SER A 86 0.67 21.24 -1.58
N THR A 87 1.28 20.74 -2.65
CA THR A 87 1.40 19.32 -2.95
C THR A 87 2.86 18.91 -2.92
N ALA A 88 3.19 17.93 -2.09
CA ALA A 88 4.53 17.40 -1.97
C ALA A 88 4.58 15.95 -2.48
N THR A 89 5.67 15.58 -3.14
CA THR A 89 5.85 14.22 -3.67
C THR A 89 6.77 13.42 -2.76
N LEU A 90 6.32 12.23 -2.39
CA LEU A 90 7.07 11.28 -1.59
C LEU A 90 7.34 10.02 -2.39
N PHE A 91 8.53 9.45 -2.16
CA PHE A 91 8.87 8.10 -2.56
C PHE A 91 9.04 7.25 -1.30
N LEU A 92 8.26 6.18 -1.21
CA LEU A 92 8.27 5.23 -0.10
C LEU A 92 8.86 3.91 -0.57
N THR A 93 9.74 3.34 0.25
CA THR A 93 10.27 1.99 0.06
C THR A 93 10.07 1.13 1.28
N SER A 94 9.80 -0.16 1.08
CA SER A 94 9.80 -1.19 2.12
C SER A 94 11.00 -2.11 1.96
N SER A 95 11.66 -2.44 3.06
CA SER A 95 12.83 -3.32 3.10
C SER A 95 12.71 -4.32 4.25
N PRO A 96 13.19 -5.56 4.08
CA PRO A 96 13.26 -6.50 5.19
C PRO A 96 14.35 -6.06 6.17
N LEU A 97 14.03 -6.02 7.45
CA LEU A 97 15.02 -5.91 8.52
C LEU A 97 15.32 -7.33 9.01
N LEU A 98 16.55 -7.82 8.76
CA LEU A 98 16.91 -9.23 8.99
C LEU A 98 17.31 -9.53 10.43
N ARG A 99 17.70 -8.52 11.23
CA ARG A 99 18.11 -8.66 12.64
C ARG A 99 17.73 -7.39 13.42
N PRO A 100 17.25 -7.48 14.68
CA PRO A 100 17.06 -8.68 15.50
C PRO A 100 15.74 -9.45 15.26
N SER A 101 14.80 -8.88 14.50
CA SER A 101 13.52 -9.50 14.13
C SER A 101 13.20 -9.18 12.68
N ALA A 102 12.43 -10.04 12.01
CA ALA A 102 12.08 -9.98 10.58
C ALA A 102 11.10 -8.83 10.24
N ASN A 103 11.32 -7.65 10.82
CA ASN A 103 10.43 -6.50 10.71
C ASN A 103 10.50 -5.86 9.33
N THR A 104 9.52 -5.01 9.03
CA THR A 104 9.51 -4.21 7.79
C THR A 104 10.06 -2.82 8.08
N LEU A 105 11.06 -2.37 7.33
CA LEU A 105 11.59 -1.01 7.41
C LEU A 105 11.05 -0.17 6.24
N PHE A 106 10.37 0.92 6.59
CA PHE A 106 9.95 1.97 5.67
C PHE A 106 10.99 3.08 5.60
N ARG A 107 11.31 3.54 4.40
CA ARG A 107 12.11 4.75 4.17
C ARG A 107 11.32 5.73 3.33
N PHE A 108 11.32 6.99 3.74
CA PHE A 108 10.57 8.06 3.10
C PHE A 108 11.56 9.06 2.51
N TYR A 109 11.36 9.37 1.23
CA TYR A 109 12.13 10.34 0.49
C TYR A 109 11.19 11.45 0.03
N LEU A 110 11.47 12.69 0.40
CA LEU A 110 10.70 13.87 0.03
C LEU A 110 11.40 14.60 -1.12
N LEU A 111 10.64 14.89 -2.18
CA LEU A 111 11.07 15.82 -3.21
C LEU A 111 11.00 17.24 -2.64
N ARG A 112 12.16 17.84 -2.38
CA ARG A 112 12.25 19.18 -1.80
C ARG A 112 12.45 20.23 -2.87
N LYS A 113 11.72 21.34 -2.73
CA LYS A 113 11.89 22.58 -3.49
C LYS A 113 12.76 23.56 -2.70
N PRO A 114 13.55 24.44 -3.34
CA PRO A 114 13.56 24.75 -4.78
C PRO A 114 14.48 23.87 -5.62
N ASN A 115 15.36 23.07 -5.01
CA ASN A 115 16.42 22.36 -5.73
C ASN A 115 15.93 21.14 -6.53
N ASP A 116 14.63 20.80 -6.44
CA ASP A 116 14.02 19.59 -6.98
C ASP A 116 14.90 18.37 -6.75
N ARG A 117 15.16 18.04 -5.48
CA ARG A 117 15.94 16.86 -5.11
C ARG A 117 15.23 16.05 -4.06
N PHE A 118 15.32 14.73 -4.21
CA PHE A 118 14.87 13.83 -3.17
C PHE A 118 15.88 13.78 -2.03
N SER A 119 15.38 13.90 -0.81
CA SER A 119 16.16 13.67 0.40
C SER A 119 15.35 12.85 1.39
N ARG A 120 16.02 12.12 2.27
CA ARG A 120 15.31 11.36 3.31
C ARG A 120 14.66 12.34 4.29
N ILE A 121 13.47 12.00 4.75
CA ILE A 121 12.73 12.82 5.72
C ILE A 121 12.49 12.05 7.03
N ARG A 122 12.57 12.77 8.16
CA ARG A 122 12.25 12.22 9.47
C ARG A 122 10.76 11.94 9.56
N VAL A 123 10.41 10.85 10.23
CA VAL A 123 9.03 10.41 10.37
C VAL A 123 8.75 10.08 11.83
N PHE A 124 7.77 10.76 12.41
CA PHE A 124 7.25 10.48 13.73
C PHE A 124 5.98 9.61 13.62
N SER A 125 5.85 8.65 14.53
CA SER A 125 4.65 7.84 14.70
C SER A 125 4.29 7.78 16.17
N SER A 126 2.99 7.79 16.47
CA SER A 126 2.45 7.61 17.83
C SER A 126 1.96 6.19 18.12
N HIS A 127 2.18 5.24 17.20
CA HIS A 127 1.75 3.85 17.37
C HIS A 127 2.90 2.96 17.85
N GLY A 128 2.67 2.12 18.86
CA GLY A 128 3.72 1.29 19.48
C GLY A 128 4.33 0.20 18.59
N ASP A 129 3.71 -0.10 17.45
CA ASP A 129 4.22 -1.00 16.42
C ASP A 129 5.01 -0.30 15.31
N LEU A 130 5.16 1.02 15.36
CA LEU A 130 5.90 1.85 14.42
C LEU A 130 6.94 2.68 15.17
N ASP A 131 8.21 2.41 14.94
CA ASP A 131 9.31 3.07 15.62
C ASP A 131 10.29 3.70 14.63
N PHE A 132 10.78 4.91 14.88
CA PHE A 132 11.74 5.56 14.00
C PHE A 132 13.17 5.19 14.42
N ASP A 133 13.91 4.52 13.54
CA ASP A 133 15.30 4.16 13.76
C ASP A 133 16.20 5.27 13.15
N GLU A 134 16.83 6.07 14.01
CA GLU A 134 17.75 7.16 13.62
C GLU A 134 18.97 6.63 12.85
N ASN A 135 19.48 5.45 13.20
CA ASN A 135 20.66 4.87 12.55
C ASN A 135 20.35 4.43 11.12
N LYS A 136 19.16 3.86 10.92
CA LYS A 136 18.69 3.46 9.60
C LYS A 136 18.05 4.61 8.85
N PHE A 137 17.65 5.68 9.51
CA PHE A 137 16.87 6.78 8.95
C PHE A 137 15.60 6.25 8.26
N GLY A 138 14.72 5.62 9.04
CA GLY A 138 13.47 5.02 8.56
C GLY A 138 12.58 4.50 9.68
N VAL A 139 11.33 4.16 9.35
CA VAL A 139 10.35 3.64 10.31
C VAL A 139 10.35 2.12 10.30
N VAL A 140 10.71 1.50 11.41
CA VAL A 140 10.56 0.08 11.67
C VAL A 140 9.12 -0.22 12.05
N PHE A 141 8.44 -0.95 11.19
CA PHE A 141 7.13 -1.52 11.45
C PHE A 141 7.29 -2.95 11.97
N LYS A 142 6.82 -3.20 13.20
CA LYS A 142 6.91 -4.48 13.94
C LYS A 142 5.96 -5.55 13.37
N VAL A 143 6.07 -5.75 12.07
CA VAL A 143 5.31 -6.73 11.28
C VAL A 143 6.31 -7.49 10.43
N ASN A 144 6.15 -8.81 10.41
CA ASN A 144 6.95 -9.70 9.59
C ASN A 144 6.89 -9.27 8.12
N HIS A 145 8.06 -8.91 7.59
CA HIS A 145 8.24 -8.65 6.16
C HIS A 145 7.88 -9.89 5.34
N GLY A 146 8.34 -11.06 5.82
CA GLY A 146 7.97 -12.35 5.28
C GLY A 146 8.50 -12.57 3.87
N VAL A 147 7.70 -13.23 3.02
CA VAL A 147 8.09 -13.58 1.63
C VAL A 147 7.95 -12.39 0.70
N SER A 148 6.92 -11.57 0.89
CA SER A 148 6.63 -10.44 0.01
C SER A 148 5.77 -9.39 0.69
N VAL A 149 6.15 -8.15 0.44
CA VAL A 149 5.39 -6.94 0.81
C VAL A 149 5.10 -6.18 -0.48
N LYS A 150 3.86 -5.71 -0.65
CA LYS A 150 3.46 -4.81 -1.74
C LYS A 150 3.04 -3.47 -1.16
N LEU A 151 3.53 -2.38 -1.75
CA LEU A 151 3.13 -1.01 -1.41
C LEU A 151 2.26 -0.43 -2.52
N SER A 152 1.30 0.41 -2.13
CA SER A 152 0.58 1.27 -3.06
C SER A 152 0.29 2.62 -2.41
N GLY A 153 0.71 3.68 -3.09
CA GLY A 153 0.54 5.06 -2.68
C GLY A 153 -0.67 5.73 -3.32
N GLY A 154 -1.24 6.71 -2.62
CA GLY A 154 -2.25 7.63 -3.13
C GLY A 154 -2.03 9.05 -2.59
N ILE A 155 -3.12 9.79 -2.34
CA ILE A 155 -3.05 11.15 -1.77
C ILE A 155 -3.23 11.08 -0.25
N ASN A 156 -2.23 11.56 0.50
CA ASN A 156 -2.15 11.54 1.96
C ASN A 156 -2.19 10.15 2.61
N VAL A 157 -2.23 9.07 1.82
CA VAL A 157 -2.38 7.70 2.30
C VAL A 157 -1.56 6.73 1.45
N PHE A 158 -1.14 5.64 2.08
CA PHE A 158 -0.59 4.49 1.38
C PHE A 158 -1.06 3.21 2.06
N SER A 159 -1.04 2.11 1.31
CA SER A 159 -1.38 0.78 1.82
C SER A 159 -0.20 -0.18 1.65
N MET A 160 -0.01 -1.04 2.64
CA MET A 160 0.97 -2.12 2.63
C MET A 160 0.24 -3.45 2.75
N TYR A 161 0.46 -4.36 1.80
CA TYR A 161 0.03 -5.74 1.89
C TYR A 161 1.22 -6.62 2.28
N SER A 162 1.10 -7.41 3.35
CA SER A 162 2.03 -8.51 3.62
C SER A 162 1.36 -9.83 3.25
N VAL A 163 2.02 -10.57 2.36
CA VAL A 163 1.58 -11.92 1.96
C VAL A 163 1.64 -12.87 3.14
N SER A 164 2.70 -12.82 3.94
CA SER A 164 2.90 -13.73 5.06
C SER A 164 1.90 -13.52 6.19
N ASN A 165 1.40 -12.30 6.35
CA ASN A 165 0.41 -11.99 7.38
C ASN A 165 -1.03 -12.04 6.86
N LEU A 166 -1.24 -12.17 5.54
CA LEU A 166 -2.53 -12.05 4.88
C LEU A 166 -3.30 -10.80 5.32
N LYS A 167 -2.60 -9.66 5.44
CA LYS A 167 -3.15 -8.41 5.95
C LYS A 167 -2.71 -7.23 5.11
N ILE A 168 -3.64 -6.29 4.98
CA ILE A 168 -3.37 -4.97 4.43
C ILE A 168 -3.47 -3.95 5.54
N TRP A 169 -2.40 -3.18 5.73
CA TRP A 169 -2.42 -2.01 6.60
C TRP A 169 -2.58 -0.77 5.75
N VAL A 170 -3.50 0.09 6.18
CA VAL A 170 -3.74 1.40 5.57
C VAL A 170 -3.17 2.46 6.49
N PHE A 171 -2.29 3.28 5.94
CA PHE A 171 -1.60 4.35 6.64
C PHE A 171 -2.00 5.70 6.08
N ALA A 172 -2.17 6.68 6.96
CA ALA A 172 -2.25 8.08 6.61
C ALA A 172 -0.94 8.77 6.97
N VAL A 173 -0.53 9.70 6.10
CA VAL A 173 0.68 10.49 6.26
C VAL A 173 0.31 11.95 6.16
N ARG A 174 0.87 12.77 7.03
CA ARG A 174 0.73 14.23 6.98
C ARG A 174 2.06 14.91 7.28
N MET A 175 2.27 16.07 6.69
CA MET A 175 3.39 16.95 7.03
C MET A 175 3.11 17.63 8.38
N VAL A 176 4.12 17.74 9.24
CA VAL A 176 4.08 18.47 10.52
C VAL A 176 5.31 19.38 10.58
N GLY A 177 5.08 20.67 10.78
CA GLY A 177 6.10 21.73 10.70
C GLY A 177 5.79 22.72 9.58
N ASP A 178 6.38 23.92 9.68
CA ASP A 178 6.24 24.98 8.67
C ASP A 178 6.96 24.60 7.36
N ASP A 179 6.50 25.14 6.24
CA ASP A 179 6.86 24.79 4.84
C ASP A 179 8.35 25.04 4.47
N GLY A 180 9.20 25.35 5.46
CA GLY A 180 10.65 25.38 5.34
C GLY A 180 11.28 23.98 5.34
N ASP A 181 12.47 23.87 4.74
CA ASP A 181 13.29 22.69 4.43
C ASP A 181 13.59 21.68 5.59
N GLY A 182 12.89 21.77 6.73
CA GLY A 182 13.05 20.92 7.92
C GLY A 182 11.80 20.17 8.39
N GLY A 183 10.71 20.13 7.60
CA GLY A 183 9.47 19.47 8.00
C GLY A 183 9.62 17.98 8.39
N VAL A 184 8.75 17.52 9.30
CA VAL A 184 8.70 16.13 9.79
C VAL A 184 7.40 15.46 9.37
N LEU A 185 7.45 14.22 8.87
CA LEU A 185 6.23 13.47 8.56
C LEU A 185 5.62 12.88 9.81
N LYS A 186 4.30 12.96 9.96
CA LYS A 186 3.55 12.13 10.90
C LYS A 186 2.89 10.97 10.17
N LEU A 187 3.26 9.75 10.57
CA LEU A 187 2.69 8.50 10.10
C LEU A 187 1.64 7.99 11.08
N MET A 188 0.49 7.57 10.57
CA MET A 188 -0.63 7.07 11.35
C MET A 188 -1.12 5.75 10.74
N LYS A 189 -1.26 4.71 11.57
CA LYS A 189 -1.87 3.44 11.17
C LYS A 189 -3.37 3.56 11.36
N CYS A 190 -4.11 3.59 10.25
CA CYS A 190 -5.53 3.91 10.26
C CYS A 190 -6.43 2.67 10.30
N ALA A 191 -6.12 1.67 9.47
CA ALA A 191 -6.94 0.47 9.37
C ALA A 191 -6.10 -0.77 9.09
N VAL A 192 -6.65 -1.92 9.44
CA VAL A 192 -6.11 -3.24 9.12
C VAL A 192 -7.23 -4.06 8.47
N ILE A 193 -6.97 -4.60 7.29
CA ILE A 193 -7.90 -5.40 6.51
C ILE A 193 -7.35 -6.82 6.43
N ASP A 194 -8.10 -7.79 6.96
CA ASP A 194 -7.75 -9.20 6.83
C ASP A 194 -8.08 -9.70 5.41
N CYS A 195 -7.13 -10.41 4.81
CA CYS A 195 -7.25 -11.01 3.49
C CYS A 195 -7.50 -12.51 3.65
N CYS A 196 -8.65 -12.95 3.16
CA CYS A 196 -9.02 -14.37 3.15
C CYS A 196 -8.40 -15.12 1.97
N PHE A 197 -8.13 -14.41 0.88
CA PHE A 197 -7.61 -14.93 -0.37
C PHE A 197 -6.32 -14.18 -0.72
N PRO A 198 -5.43 -14.77 -1.53
CA PRO A 198 -4.27 -14.07 -2.05
C PRO A 198 -4.67 -12.81 -2.82
N VAL A 199 -4.05 -11.68 -2.48
CA VAL A 199 -4.21 -10.41 -3.22
C VAL A 199 -3.16 -10.33 -4.33
N PHE A 200 -3.61 -10.43 -5.58
CA PHE A 200 -2.76 -10.36 -6.76
C PHE A 200 -2.37 -8.91 -7.08
N THR A 201 -3.34 -8.01 -7.06
CA THR A 201 -3.14 -6.57 -7.33
C THR A 201 -3.67 -5.72 -6.20
N MET A 202 -2.95 -4.66 -5.84
CA MET A 202 -3.37 -3.66 -4.85
C MET A 202 -3.06 -2.28 -5.40
N ARG A 203 -4.09 -1.43 -5.47
CA ARG A 203 -3.96 -0.04 -5.93
C ARG A 203 -4.79 0.90 -5.08
N VAL A 204 -4.21 2.04 -4.74
CA VAL A 204 -4.90 3.19 -4.14
C VAL A 204 -5.15 4.20 -5.25
N LEU A 205 -6.42 4.50 -5.55
CA LEU A 205 -6.80 5.42 -6.61
C LEU A 205 -8.09 6.16 -6.24
N SER A 206 -8.17 7.46 -6.54
CA SER A 206 -9.41 8.26 -6.45
C SER A 206 -10.17 8.15 -5.11
N GLY A 207 -9.46 7.99 -3.99
CA GLY A 207 -10.08 7.84 -2.67
C GLY A 207 -10.60 6.42 -2.36
N TYR A 208 -10.22 5.43 -3.15
CA TYR A 208 -10.52 4.01 -2.96
C TYR A 208 -9.23 3.17 -2.87
N LEU A 209 -9.31 2.10 -2.09
CA LEU A 209 -8.36 0.99 -2.11
C LEU A 209 -9.00 -0.17 -2.87
N ILE A 210 -8.37 -0.57 -3.97
CA ILE A 210 -8.86 -1.60 -4.89
C ILE A 210 -7.95 -2.81 -4.77
N LEU A 211 -8.54 -3.98 -4.51
CA LEU A 211 -7.85 -5.25 -4.36
C LEU A 211 -8.34 -6.22 -5.44
N GLY A 212 -7.43 -6.73 -6.26
CA GLY A 212 -7.69 -7.87 -7.14
C GLY A 212 -7.36 -9.17 -6.42
N GLU A 213 -8.37 -9.98 -6.16
CA GLU A 213 -8.29 -11.27 -5.49
C GLU A 213 -8.76 -12.39 -6.43
N GLU A 214 -8.56 -13.63 -6.01
CA GLU A 214 -9.02 -14.81 -6.74
C GLU A 214 -10.52 -14.78 -7.05
N ASN A 215 -11.32 -14.28 -6.10
CA ASN A 215 -12.78 -14.22 -6.22
C ASN A 215 -13.29 -12.88 -6.79
N GLY A 216 -12.44 -12.13 -7.48
CA GLY A 216 -12.80 -10.85 -8.10
C GLY A 216 -12.19 -9.65 -7.40
N VAL A 217 -12.87 -8.50 -7.49
CA VAL A 217 -12.33 -7.21 -7.03
C VAL A 217 -13.05 -6.73 -5.77
N ARG A 218 -12.29 -6.44 -4.70
CA ARG A 218 -12.81 -5.75 -3.51
C ARG A 218 -12.42 -4.28 -3.55
N VAL A 219 -13.38 -3.40 -3.33
CA VAL A 219 -13.17 -1.95 -3.27
C VAL A 219 -13.51 -1.44 -1.88
N PHE A 220 -12.59 -0.71 -1.27
CA PHE A 220 -12.79 -0.07 0.02
C PHE A 220 -12.69 1.45 -0.11
N PRO A 221 -13.69 2.22 0.31
CA PRO A 221 -13.55 3.67 0.39
C PRO A 221 -12.50 4.04 1.47
N LEU A 222 -11.56 4.92 1.13
CA LEU A 222 -10.50 5.34 2.06
C LEU A 222 -11.01 6.23 3.18
N ARG A 223 -12.04 7.05 2.92
CA ARG A 223 -12.57 8.00 3.91
C ARG A 223 -13.01 7.29 5.21
N PRO A 224 -13.82 6.22 5.19
CA PRO A 224 -14.15 5.47 6.40
C PRO A 224 -12.95 4.80 7.07
N LEU A 225 -11.99 4.29 6.29
CA LEU A 225 -10.78 3.62 6.80
C LEU A 225 -9.86 4.58 7.55
N VAL A 226 -9.74 5.83 7.07
CA VAL A 226 -8.84 6.84 7.66
C VAL A 226 -9.51 7.62 8.79
N LYS A 227 -10.80 7.96 8.65
CA LYS A 227 -11.52 8.76 9.65
C LYS A 227 -12.15 7.93 10.78
N GLY A 228 -11.93 6.61 10.80
CA GLY A 228 -12.34 5.74 11.92
C GLY A 228 -13.84 5.50 12.05
N LYS A 229 -14.62 5.61 10.96
CA LYS A 229 -16.08 5.35 10.99
C LYS A 229 -16.47 3.91 10.66
N LEU A 230 -15.50 3.03 10.37
CA LEU A 230 -15.79 1.68 9.94
C LEU A 230 -16.16 0.80 11.14
N ARG A 231 -17.44 0.42 11.25
CA ARG A 231 -17.88 -0.63 12.18
C ARG A 231 -17.22 -1.95 11.76
N LYS A 232 -16.68 -2.67 12.74
CA LYS A 232 -16.02 -3.97 12.55
C LYS A 232 -17.04 -4.98 12.03
N GLU A 233 -17.18 -5.07 10.71
CA GLU A 233 -18.02 -6.08 10.08
C GLU A 233 -17.33 -7.44 10.23
N LYS A 234 -17.94 -8.33 11.03
CA LYS A 234 -17.42 -9.67 11.29
C LYS A 234 -17.56 -10.51 10.03
N ARG A 235 -16.57 -10.49 9.14
CA ARG A 235 -16.57 -11.36 7.97
C ARG A 235 -16.24 -12.80 8.38
N VAL A 236 -17.17 -13.70 8.06
CA VAL A 236 -16.93 -15.15 8.10
C VAL A 236 -16.06 -15.48 6.90
N CYS A 237 -14.78 -15.63 7.14
CA CYS A 237 -13.84 -16.21 6.20
C CYS A 237 -14.21 -17.71 6.10
N LYS A 238 -15.14 -18.08 5.21
CA LYS A 238 -15.33 -19.48 4.85
C LYS A 238 -14.10 -19.88 4.04
N ARG A 239 -13.03 -20.29 4.73
CA ARG A 239 -12.00 -21.12 4.10
C ARG A 239 -12.76 -22.31 3.55
N LEU A 240 -12.91 -22.39 2.24
CA LEU A 240 -13.29 -23.64 1.61
C LEU A 240 -12.14 -24.58 1.96
N ASN A 241 -12.36 -25.42 2.97
CA ASN A 241 -11.50 -26.55 3.21
C ASN A 241 -11.57 -27.36 1.93
N LEU A 242 -10.54 -27.26 1.09
CA LEU A 242 -10.29 -28.27 0.08
C LEU A 242 -9.81 -29.50 0.87
N GLN A 243 -10.74 -30.15 1.56
CA GLN A 243 -10.50 -31.45 2.12
C GLN A 243 -10.49 -32.39 0.93
N ASN A 244 -9.28 -32.74 0.49
CA ASN A 244 -9.04 -33.78 -0.49
C ASN A 244 -9.93 -34.99 -0.18
N GLY A 245 -10.57 -35.49 -1.24
CA GLY A 245 -11.59 -36.51 -1.17
C GLY A 245 -11.12 -37.79 -0.47
N LEU A 246 -11.98 -38.28 0.40
CA LEU A 246 -12.25 -39.70 0.55
C LEU A 246 -13.69 -39.84 1.05
N ILE A 247 -14.64 -39.82 0.12
CA ILE A 247 -16.00 -40.28 0.41
C ILE A 247 -15.98 -41.80 0.39
N ASN A 248 -16.09 -42.42 1.56
CA ASN A 248 -16.60 -43.77 1.70
C ASN A 248 -17.38 -43.85 3.01
N GLY A 249 -18.71 -43.98 2.87
CA GLY A 249 -19.48 -44.93 3.67
C GLY A 249 -20.16 -44.45 4.95
N VAL A 250 -21.49 -44.37 4.84
CA VAL A 250 -22.50 -44.91 5.76
C VAL A 250 -23.05 -43.99 6.87
N ASP A 251 -24.38 -43.82 6.79
CA ASP A 251 -25.30 -43.14 7.70
C ASP A 251 -25.30 -43.67 9.14
N ALA A 252 -25.50 -42.79 10.13
CA ALA A 252 -26.38 -43.04 11.27
C ALA A 252 -26.62 -41.77 12.11
N ALA A 253 -27.90 -41.49 12.37
CA ALA A 253 -28.41 -40.46 13.28
C ALA A 253 -28.31 -40.89 14.77
N THR A 254 -28.76 -39.99 15.67
CA THR A 254 -28.86 -40.05 17.16
C THR A 254 -27.61 -39.53 17.89
N GLY A 255 -27.65 -38.68 18.94
CA GLY A 255 -28.69 -38.25 19.87
C GLY A 255 -28.16 -38.43 21.31
N PHE A 256 -28.23 -37.38 22.15
CA PHE A 256 -27.93 -37.37 23.62
C PHE A 256 -26.44 -37.54 24.03
N ALA A 257 -25.89 -37.04 25.14
CA ALA A 257 -26.29 -36.21 26.28
C ALA A 257 -25.02 -35.73 27.04
N ASN A 258 -25.23 -34.82 27.99
CA ASN A 258 -24.30 -34.14 28.89
C ASN A 258 -23.41 -35.04 29.79
N SER A 259 -22.27 -34.47 30.27
CA SER A 259 -21.91 -34.53 31.70
C SER A 259 -21.01 -33.38 32.15
N SER A 260 -21.41 -32.77 33.26
CA SER A 260 -20.70 -31.92 34.24
C SER A 260 -19.30 -32.43 34.64
N GLY A 261 -18.37 -31.67 35.23
CA GLY A 261 -18.40 -30.34 35.81
C GLY A 261 -17.11 -30.09 36.60
N GLY A 262 -16.82 -28.82 36.92
CA GLY A 262 -15.68 -28.41 37.75
C GLY A 262 -15.59 -26.88 37.86
N LYS A 263 -16.29 -26.31 38.86
CA LYS A 263 -16.26 -24.92 39.36
C LYS A 263 -14.94 -24.68 40.13
N VAL A 264 -14.28 -23.52 40.32
CA VAL A 264 -14.62 -22.07 40.51
C VAL A 264 -13.27 -21.34 40.86
N PRO A 265 -13.09 -20.00 41.02
CA PRO A 265 -13.75 -18.77 40.50
C PRO A 265 -12.78 -17.65 39.96
N ILE A 266 -13.23 -16.79 39.03
CA ILE A 266 -13.55 -15.33 39.14
C ILE A 266 -12.37 -14.35 39.31
N ALA A 267 -12.15 -13.50 38.30
CA ALA A 267 -12.39 -12.04 38.37
C ALA A 267 -12.14 -11.40 36.99
N GLU A 268 -13.16 -10.82 36.37
CA GLU A 268 -13.14 -9.42 35.90
C GLU A 268 -14.50 -9.03 35.27
N GLU A 269 -14.85 -7.77 35.47
CA GLU A 269 -16.18 -7.17 35.44
C GLU A 269 -16.95 -7.26 34.12
N ASP A 270 -18.21 -7.63 34.27
CA ASP A 270 -19.30 -7.34 33.34
C ASP A 270 -19.65 -5.84 33.40
N LEU A 271 -19.67 -5.18 32.23
CA LEU A 271 -20.65 -4.13 31.97
C LEU A 271 -21.36 -4.45 30.64
N ASN A 272 -22.46 -5.19 30.79
CA ASN A 272 -23.54 -5.26 29.81
C ASN A 272 -24.29 -3.92 29.78
N LEU A 273 -24.49 -3.35 28.58
CA LEU A 273 -25.56 -2.39 28.37
C LEU A 273 -26.47 -2.84 27.22
N VAL A 274 -27.75 -2.85 27.57
CA VAL A 274 -28.94 -3.36 26.88
C VAL A 274 -29.13 -2.75 25.49
N SER A 275 -29.39 -3.61 24.49
CA SER A 275 -29.95 -3.22 23.20
C SER A 275 -31.48 -3.20 23.29
N SER A 276 -32.08 -2.02 23.31
CA SER A 276 -33.52 -1.85 23.10
C SER A 276 -33.90 -2.15 21.64
N LYS A 277 -34.96 -2.95 21.48
CA LYS A 277 -35.66 -3.22 20.23
C LYS A 277 -36.22 -1.93 19.61
N GLY A 278 -36.11 -1.80 18.29
CA GLY A 278 -36.89 -0.82 17.54
C GLY A 278 -36.62 -0.82 16.04
N GLY A 279 -37.59 -1.34 15.27
CA GLY A 279 -38.02 -0.75 13.99
C GLY A 279 -37.15 -0.94 12.75
N LYS A 280 -37.71 -1.64 11.76
CA LYS A 280 -37.31 -1.66 10.34
C LYS A 280 -37.09 -0.26 9.77
N THR A 281 -36.06 -0.10 8.94
CA THR A 281 -36.17 0.58 7.63
C THR A 281 -35.05 0.09 6.70
N GLU A 282 -35.49 -0.64 5.68
CA GLU A 282 -34.88 -0.79 4.37
C GLU A 282 -34.40 0.57 3.81
N LYS A 283 -33.22 0.62 3.17
CA LYS A 283 -32.91 1.57 2.08
C LYS A 283 -31.54 1.34 1.42
N HIS A 284 -31.65 0.98 0.13
CA HIS A 284 -30.85 1.36 -1.03
C HIS A 284 -29.32 1.25 -0.98
N SER A 285 -28.83 0.22 -1.68
CA SER A 285 -27.52 0.19 -2.31
C SER A 285 -27.44 1.31 -3.34
N ASP A 286 -26.66 2.35 -3.05
CA ASP A 286 -26.37 3.42 -4.00
C ASP A 286 -25.24 2.96 -4.91
N SER A 287 -25.59 2.61 -6.15
CA SER A 287 -24.66 2.26 -7.22
C SER A 287 -23.98 3.53 -7.72
N GLY A 288 -22.83 3.86 -7.14
CA GLY A 288 -21.99 4.94 -7.65
C GLY A 288 -21.40 4.53 -9.01
N GLU A 289 -21.85 5.18 -10.08
CA GLU A 289 -21.27 5.08 -11.41
C GLU A 289 -19.79 5.48 -11.37
N PHE A 290 -18.92 4.55 -11.75
CA PHE A 290 -17.54 4.87 -12.04
C PHE A 290 -17.51 5.64 -13.37
N SER A 291 -16.99 6.86 -13.36
CA SER A 291 -16.69 7.61 -14.58
C SER A 291 -15.82 6.76 -15.51
N ASP A 292 -16.17 6.71 -16.80
CA ASP A 292 -15.51 5.88 -17.83
C ASP A 292 -13.98 6.02 -17.87
N TYR A 293 -13.45 7.18 -17.50
CA TYR A 293 -12.01 7.43 -17.40
C TYR A 293 -11.34 6.61 -16.29
N SER A 294 -12.04 6.37 -15.17
CA SER A 294 -11.54 5.56 -14.07
C SER A 294 -11.54 4.07 -14.42
N LEU A 295 -12.49 3.63 -15.25
CA LEU A 295 -12.55 2.26 -15.76
C LEU A 295 -11.48 2.03 -16.85
N PHE A 296 -11.24 3.04 -17.70
CA PHE A 296 -10.19 3.01 -18.71
C PHE A 296 -8.80 2.99 -18.09
N LEU A 297 -8.56 3.75 -17.01
CA LEU A 297 -7.33 3.68 -16.23
C LEU A 297 -7.19 2.35 -15.49
N LEU A 298 -8.29 1.75 -15.01
CA LEU A 298 -8.28 0.41 -14.43
C LEU A 298 -7.89 -0.65 -15.48
N CYS A 299 -8.46 -0.56 -16.69
CA CYS A 299 -8.13 -1.46 -17.80
C CYS A 299 -6.68 -1.28 -18.27
N LEU A 300 -6.20 -0.04 -18.41
CA LEU A 300 -4.79 0.23 -18.74
C LEU A 300 -3.83 -0.29 -17.66
N VAL A 301 -4.17 -0.14 -16.37
CA VAL A 301 -3.36 -0.66 -15.26
C VAL A 301 -3.39 -2.19 -15.21
N PHE A 302 -4.50 -2.83 -15.58
CA PHE A 302 -4.56 -4.30 -15.70
C PHE A 302 -3.81 -4.81 -16.94
N CYS A 303 -3.84 -4.09 -18.06
CA CYS A 303 -3.13 -4.49 -19.29
C CYS A 303 -1.61 -4.24 -19.21
N PHE A 304 -1.14 -3.21 -18.51
CA PHE A 304 0.30 -2.90 -18.44
C PHE A 304 1.10 -3.66 -17.36
N PHE A 305 0.44 -4.38 -16.44
CA PHE A 305 1.12 -5.09 -15.34
C PHE A 305 1.00 -6.63 -15.41
N LEU A 306 0.56 -7.17 -16.56
CA LEU A 306 0.55 -8.61 -16.84
C LEU A 306 1.72 -9.08 -17.74
N VAL A 307 2.76 -8.26 -17.89
CA VAL A 307 4.05 -8.63 -18.51
C VAL A 307 5.20 -8.11 -17.67
#